data_AF-A0A7C7CTP1-F1
#
_entry.id   AF-A0A7C7CTP1-F1
#
_cell.length_a   1.000
_cell.length_b   1.000
_cell.length_c   1.000
_cell.angle_alpha   90.00
_cell.angle_beta   90.00
_cell.angle_gamma   90.00
#
_symmetry.space_group_name_H-M   'P 1'
#
loop_
_entity.id
_entity.type
_entity.pdbx_description
1 polymer ?
#
loop_
_entity_poly.entity_id
_entity_poly.type
_entity_poly.pdbx_seq_one_letter_code
_entity_poly.pdbx_strand_id
1 'polypeptide(L)' 'DPMLATGGTAIATVEKLKSLGTLTIKFICLIAAPEGVKAFSTSHPDVDVYTAVLDEKLNSQKYIVPGLGDAGDRLFGTE' A
#
# COMPACT_ATOMS: atom_id res chain seq x y z
N ASP A 1 -4.10 3.28 4.46
CA ASP A 1 -4.64 3.04 3.12
C ASP A 1 -5.20 1.61 3.11
N PRO A 2 -6.43 1.32 2.61
CA PRO A 2 -6.93 -0.05 2.57
C PRO A 2 -6.04 -1.01 1.80
N MET A 3 -5.34 -0.56 0.75
CA MET A 3 -4.59 -1.44 -0.14
C MET A 3 -3.16 -0.98 -0.40
N LEU A 4 -2.22 -1.93 -0.34
CA LEU A 4 -0.84 -1.73 -0.80
C LEU A 4 -0.61 -2.51 -2.09
N ALA A 5 -1.06 -1.93 -3.21
CA ALA A 5 -0.96 -2.56 -4.54
C ALA A 5 0.44 -2.40 -5.15
N THR A 6 0.70 -1.34 -5.92
CA THR A 6 2.03 -1.06 -6.48
C THR A 6 2.98 -0.39 -5.48
N GLY A 7 2.44 0.12 -4.37
CA GLY A 7 3.18 0.88 -3.36
C GLY A 7 3.37 2.36 -3.67
N GLY A 8 3.06 2.82 -4.89
CA GLY A 8 3.38 4.18 -5.35
C GLY A 8 2.82 5.30 -4.45
N THR A 9 1.53 5.27 -4.13
CA THR A 9 0.88 6.26 -3.26
C THR A 9 1.47 6.24 -1.86
N ALA A 10 1.71 5.05 -1.30
CA ALA A 10 2.27 4.90 0.04
C ALA A 10 3.70 5.43 0.13
N ILE A 11 4.55 5.11 -0.86
CA ILE A 11 5.93 5.63 -0.98
C ILE A 11 5.93 7.15 -1.06
N ALA A 12 5.16 7.73 -1.99
CA ALA A 12 5.09 9.18 -2.14
C ALA A 12 4.60 9.87 -0.86
N THR A 13 3.65 9.26 -0.15
CA THR A 13 3.14 9.78 1.13
C THR A 13 4.20 9.75 2.22
N VAL A 14 4.93 8.65 2.36
CA VAL A 14 6.02 8.53 3.35
C VAL A 14 7.14 9.51 3.06
N GLU A 15 7.55 9.64 1.79
CA GLU A 15 8.54 10.63 1.38
C GLU A 15 8.11 12.05 1.78
N LYS A 16 6.83 12.39 1.57
CA LYS A 16 6.29 13.69 1.97
C LYS A 16 6.28 13.88 3.50
N LEU A 17 5.93 12.85 4.27
CA LEU A 17 5.95 12.92 5.74
C LEU A 17 7.37 13.11 6.27
N LYS A 18 8.36 12.41 5.70
CA LYS A 18 9.77 12.58 6.04
C LYS A 18 10.27 13.97 5.68
N SER A 19 9.87 14.52 4.53
CA SER A 19 10.22 15.89 4.14
C SER A 19 9.67 16.96 5.10
N LEU A 20 8.64 16.62 5.89
CA LEU A 20 8.06 17.49 6.93
C LEU A 20 8.69 17.26 8.31
N GLY A 21 9.71 16.40 8.42
CA GLY A 21 10.43 16.12 9.66
C GLY A 21 9.84 14.98 10.49
N THR A 22 8.94 14.16 9.94
CA THR A 22 8.39 13.01 10.66
C THR A 22 9.46 11.93 10.84
N LEU A 23 9.78 11.58 12.09
CA LEU A 23 10.86 10.66 12.43
C LEU A 23 10.43 9.20 12.55
N THR A 24 9.16 8.94 12.87
CA THR A 24 8.66 7.60 13.11
C THR A 24 7.37 7.40 12.34
N ILE A 25 7.40 6.45 11.42
CA ILE A 25 6.29 6.16 10.52
C ILE A 25 6.04 4.66 10.58
N LYS A 26 4.76 4.28 10.62
CA LYS A 26 4.29 2.90 10.44
C LYS A 26 3.22 2.93 9.36
N PHE A 27 3.30 2.00 8.42
CA PHE A 27 2.29 1.87 7.38
C PHE A 27 1.36 0.69 7.72
N ILE A 28 0.05 0.94 7.65
CA ILE A 28 -0.98 -0.07 7.95
C ILE A 28 -1.97 -0.14 6.78
N CYS A 29 -2.27 -1.36 6.33
CA CYS A 29 -3.26 -1.65 5.30
C CYS A 29 -4.03 -2.94 5.57
N LEU A 30 -5.11 -3.16 4.83
CA LEU A 30 -5.91 -4.40 4.93
C LEU A 30 -5.29 -5.51 4.07
N ILE A 31 -5.01 -5.20 2.80
CA ILE A 31 -4.47 -6.16 1.83
C ILE A 31 -3.24 -5.56 1.16
N ALA A 32 -2.17 -6.34 1.06
CA ALA A 32 -0.96 -5.98 0.34
C ALA A 32 -0.65 -7.00 -0.75
N ALA A 33 -0.01 -6.55 -1.83
CA ALA A 33 0.61 -7.43 -2.83
C ALA A 33 2.14 -7.51 -2.61
N PRO A 34 2.80 -8.64 -2.93
CA PRO A 34 4.23 -8.81 -2.75
C PRO A 34 5.05 -7.76 -3.51
N GLU A 35 4.61 -7.35 -4.69
CA GLU A 35 5.25 -6.30 -5.49
C GLU A 35 5.22 -4.95 -4.77
N GLY A 36 4.08 -4.59 -4.17
CA GLY A 36 3.92 -3.35 -3.41
C GLY A 36 4.73 -3.33 -2.13
N VAL A 37 4.74 -4.43 -1.38
CA VAL A 37 5.59 -4.58 -0.18
C VAL A 37 7.05 -4.45 -0.56
N LYS A 38 7.50 -5.16 -1.60
CA LYS A 38 8.89 -5.09 -2.06
C LYS A 38 9.28 -3.67 -2.47
N ALA A 39 8.46 -3.00 -3.27
CA ALA A 39 8.72 -1.63 -3.69
C ALA A 39 8.80 -0.68 -2.49
N PHE A 40 7.80 -0.75 -1.60
CA PHE A 40 7.74 0.09 -0.42
C PHE A 40 8.93 -0.13 0.51
N SER A 41 9.24 -1.38 0.86
CA SER A 41 10.37 -1.72 1.74
C SER A 41 11.73 -1.43 1.10
N THR A 42 11.82 -1.36 -0.24
CA THR A 42 13.04 -0.90 -0.93
C THR A 42 13.21 0.62 -0.81
N SER A 43 12.12 1.38 -0.97
CA SER A 43 12.15 2.84 -0.88
C SER A 43 12.26 3.35 0.56
N HIS A 44 11.65 2.66 1.52
CA HIS A 44 11.57 3.05 2.92
C HIS A 44 11.84 1.84 3.84
N PRO A 45 13.07 1.31 3.88
CA PRO A 45 13.42 0.13 4.67
C PRO A 45 13.30 0.36 6.19
N ASP A 46 13.20 1.61 6.62
CA ASP A 46 13.02 2.06 8.00
C ASP A 46 11.55 2.11 8.44
N VAL A 47 10.60 1.80 7.57
CA VAL A 47 9.16 1.85 7.86
C VAL A 47 8.57 0.46 7.89
N ASP A 48 8.06 0.06 9.06
CA ASP A 48 7.31 -1.18 9.22
C ASP A 48 6.01 -1.15 8.43
N VAL A 49 5.70 -2.25 7.75
CA VAL A 49 4.41 -2.51 7.09
C VAL A 49 3.63 -3.54 7.88
N TYR A 50 2.43 -3.17 8.31
CA TYR A 50 1.46 -4.08 8.93
C TYR A 50 0.30 -4.29 7.96
N THR A 51 0.03 -5.53 7.60
CA THR A 51 -1.11 -5.90 6.74
C THR A 51 -1.89 -7.05 7.38
N ALA A 52 -3.20 -7.08 7.18
CA ALA A 52 -4.01 -8.22 7.61
C ALA A 52 -3.79 -9.44 6.70
N VAL A 53 -3.61 -9.19 5.39
CA VAL A 53 -3.36 -10.23 4.40
C VAL A 53 -2.27 -9.80 3.42
N LEU A 54 -1.41 -10.74 3.05
CA LEU A 54 -0.52 -10.65 1.89
C LEU A 54 -1.08 -11.57 0.81
N ASP A 55 -1.62 -10.96 -0.25
CA ASP A 55 -2.22 -11.66 -1.38
C ASP A 55 -1.16 -12.10 -2.40
N GLU A 56 -1.58 -12.74 -3.50
CA GLU A 56 -0.66 -13.47 -4.37
C GLU A 56 0.21 -12.58 -5.26
N LYS A 57 -0.41 -11.58 -5.90
CA LYS A 57 0.21 -10.77 -6.96
C LYS A 57 -0.65 -9.58 -7.37
N LEU A 58 -0.11 -8.77 -8.27
CA LEU A 58 -0.89 -7.84 -9.07
C LEU A 58 -1.28 -8.46 -10.43
N ASN A 59 -2.46 -8.09 -10.95
CA ASN A 59 -2.86 -8.39 -12.33
C ASN A 59 -2.29 -7.35 -13.33
N SER A 60 -2.64 -7.49 -14.62
CA SER A 60 -2.20 -6.57 -15.69
C SER A 60 -2.67 -5.13 -15.50
N GLN A 61 -3.80 -4.92 -14.83
CA GLN A 61 -4.36 -3.62 -14.47
C GLN A 61 -3.89 -3.10 -13.11
N LYS A 62 -2.94 -3.79 -12.45
CA LYS A 62 -2.39 -3.44 -11.14
C LYS A 62 -3.35 -3.55 -9.94
N TYR A 63 -4.45 -4.29 -10.10
CA TYR A 63 -5.25 -4.72 -8.96
C TYR A 63 -4.60 -5.91 -8.25
N ILE A 64 -4.75 -5.96 -6.92
CA ILE A 64 -4.33 -7.08 -6.08
C ILE A 64 -5.22 -8.29 -6.39
N VAL A 65 -4.63 -9.49 -6.45
CA VAL A 65 -5.34 -10.76 -6.69
C VAL A 65 -5.06 -11.74 -5.54
N PRO A 66 -6.09 -12.32 -4.90
CA PRO A 66 -7.52 -12.16 -5.18
C PRO A 66 -8.08 -10.75 -4.89
N GLY A 67 -7.52 -10.04 -3.91
CA GLY A 67 -7.85 -8.66 -3.59
C GLY A 67 -9.32 -8.44 -3.21
N LEU A 68 -9.76 -7.18 -3.32
CA LEU A 68 -11.13 -6.78 -3.01
C LEU A 68 -11.79 -5.87 -4.06
N GLY A 69 -11.16 -5.71 -5.24
CA GLY A 69 -11.57 -4.73 -6.25
C GLY A 69 -11.12 -3.32 -5.90
N ASP A 70 -11.88 -2.30 -6.31
CA ASP A 70 -11.63 -0.91 -5.89
C ASP A 70 -12.12 -0.69 -4.45
N ALA A 71 -11.21 -0.34 -3.55
CA ALA A 71 -11.53 -0.12 -2.14
C ALA A 71 -12.35 1.14 -1.91
N GLY A 72 -12.11 2.19 -2.69
CA GLY A 72 -12.78 3.48 -2.59
C GLY A 72 -14.24 3.34 -3.02
N ASP A 73 -14.47 2.79 -4.20
CA ASP A 73 -15.83 2.62 -4.73
C ASP A 73 -16.67 1.72 -3.83
N ARG A 74 -16.09 0.66 -3.28
CA ARG A 74 -16.78 -0.21 -2.34
C ARG A 74 -17.08 0.46 -1.01
N LEU A 75 -16.23 1.38 -0.56
CA LEU A 75 -16.43 2.10 0.70
C LEU A 75 -17.49 3.20 0.57
N PHE A 76 -17.51 3.91 -0.57
CA PHE A 76 -18.36 5.07 -0.78
C PHE A 76 -19.61 4.81 -1.63
N GLY A 77 -19.69 3.64 -2.28
CA GLY A 77 -20.80 3.28 -3.17
C GLY A 77 -20.78 4.06 -4.49
N THR A 78 -19.59 4.26 -5.07
CA THR A 78 -19.36 5.01 -6.32
C THR A 78 -19.02 4.10 -7.50
N GLU A 79 -18.83 4.70 -8.69
CA GLU A 79 -18.41 4.06 -9.95
C GLU A 79 -17.06 4.61 -10.44
#